data_AF-A0A841Y901-F1
#
_entry.id   AF-A0A841Y901-F1
#
_cell.length_a   1.000
_cell.length_b   1.000
_cell.length_c   1.000
_cell.angle_alpha   90.00
_cell.angle_beta   90.00
_cell.angle_gamma   90.00
#
_symmetry.space_group_name_H-M   'P 1'
#
loop_
_entity.id
_entity.type
_entity.pdbx_description
1 polymer ?
#
loop_
_entity_poly.entity_id
_entity_poly.type
_entity_poly.pdbx_seq_one_letter_code
_entity_poly.pdbx_strand_id
1 'polypeptide(L)'
;MALKVKCSRRKTINVIDDLITKGYLVKQKRTDKLGNSESNLYILKQPKNKNAKEPSAGGAPPPVNGVHPSSAGDAPALVNGVHPINTNITHTNIQNIVEFLNRNADTSYRAKTQRTITYITARWNEGFREEDFQKVILIKCREWKNNKDFAKYLRPETLFGNKFESYLNQKGGFGDGKTSTDGRDSGSCNQDEQLKDLF
;
A
#
# COMPACT_ATOMS: atom_id res chain seq x y z
N MET A 1 4.63 -6.10 -20.36
CA MET A 1 3.68 -7.21 -20.60
C MET A 1 2.26 -6.67 -20.44
N ALA A 2 1.43 -6.70 -21.48
CA ALA A 2 0.04 -6.24 -21.39
C ALA A 2 -0.87 -7.40 -20.95
N LEU A 3 -1.44 -7.30 -19.76
CA LEU A 3 -2.43 -8.24 -19.24
C LEU A 3 -3.69 -8.16 -20.12
N LYS A 4 -3.92 -9.17 -20.95
CA LYS A 4 -5.19 -9.33 -21.68
C LYS A 4 -6.25 -9.81 -20.70
N VAL A 5 -7.12 -8.90 -20.28
CA VAL A 5 -8.27 -9.22 -19.43
C VAL A 5 -9.23 -10.14 -20.21
N LYS A 6 -9.67 -11.25 -19.61
CA LYS A 6 -10.69 -12.16 -20.18
C LYS A 6 -12.10 -11.55 -20.08
N CYS A 7 -12.36 -10.45 -20.77
CA CYS A 7 -13.69 -9.86 -20.88
C CYS A 7 -14.13 -9.74 -22.34
N SER A 8 -15.43 -9.88 -22.59
CA SER A 8 -15.99 -9.75 -23.94
C SER A 8 -15.75 -8.35 -24.49
N ARG A 9 -15.34 -8.26 -25.76
CA ARG A 9 -15.09 -7.00 -26.47
C ARG A 9 -16.24 -6.00 -26.32
N ARG A 10 -17.50 -6.46 -26.37
CA ARG A 10 -18.69 -5.62 -26.16
C ARG A 10 -18.71 -5.01 -24.76
N LYS A 11 -18.39 -5.81 -23.75
CA LYS A 11 -18.32 -5.35 -22.36
C LYS A 11 -17.22 -4.30 -22.19
N THR A 12 -16.06 -4.50 -22.83
CA THR A 12 -14.96 -3.52 -22.83
C THR A 12 -15.37 -2.21 -23.49
N ILE A 13 -16.05 -2.25 -24.65
CA ILE A 13 -16.52 -1.05 -25.35
C ILE A 13 -17.50 -0.27 -24.48
N ASN A 14 -18.50 -0.93 -23.92
CA ASN A 14 -19.52 -0.28 -23.08
C ASN A 14 -18.90 0.42 -21.87
N VAL A 15 -17.89 -0.20 -21.24
CA VAL A 15 -17.17 0.41 -20.11
C VAL A 15 -16.37 1.63 -20.57
N ILE A 16 -15.71 1.56 -21.72
CA ILE A 16 -14.96 2.71 -22.26
C ILE A 16 -15.90 3.87 -22.56
N ASP A 17 -17.05 3.60 -23.18
CA ASP A 17 -18.06 4.62 -23.48
C ASP A 17 -18.62 5.25 -22.20
N ASP A 18 -18.97 4.44 -21.19
CA ASP A 18 -19.41 4.92 -19.87
C ASP A 18 -18.38 5.85 -19.21
N LEU A 19 -17.09 5.52 -19.31
CA LEU A 19 -16.02 6.35 -18.76
C LEU A 19 -15.80 7.65 -19.54
N ILE A 20 -16.05 7.66 -20.86
CA ILE A 20 -16.05 8.87 -21.68
C ILE A 20 -17.24 9.75 -21.31
N THR A 21 -18.43 9.16 -21.18
CA THR A 21 -19.66 9.85 -20.76
C THR A 21 -19.51 10.48 -19.38
N LYS A 22 -18.86 9.78 -18.44
CA LYS A 22 -18.57 10.31 -17.10
C LYS A 22 -17.44 11.34 -17.06
N GLY A 23 -16.80 11.63 -18.20
CA GLY A 23 -15.76 12.65 -18.33
C GLY A 23 -14.39 12.24 -17.79
N TYR A 24 -14.20 10.96 -17.45
CA TYR A 24 -12.91 10.43 -16.96
C TYR A 24 -11.93 10.14 -18.09
N LEU A 25 -12.43 9.90 -19.31
CA LEU A 25 -11.62 9.59 -20.48
C LEU A 25 -12.00 10.46 -21.69
N VAL A 26 -11.01 10.81 -22.51
CA VAL A 26 -11.20 11.46 -23.81
C VAL A 26 -10.64 10.58 -24.90
N LYS A 27 -11.44 10.32 -25.93
CA LYS A 27 -11.04 9.59 -27.13
C LYS A 27 -10.57 10.58 -28.20
N GLN A 28 -9.34 10.41 -28.67
CA GLN A 28 -8.76 11.16 -29.78
C GLN A 28 -8.35 10.18 -30.90
N LYS A 29 -8.71 10.49 -32.15
CA LYS A 29 -8.29 9.71 -33.31
C LYS A 29 -6.84 10.10 -33.65
N ARG A 30 -5.95 9.13 -33.78
CA ARG A 30 -4.60 9.35 -34.31
C ARG A 30 -4.58 9.02 -35.80
N THR A 31 -3.79 9.75 -36.57
CA THR A 31 -3.46 9.43 -37.95
C THR A 31 -1.96 9.32 -38.08
N ASP A 32 -1.49 8.39 -38.91
CA ASP A 32 -0.07 8.28 -39.23
C ASP A 32 0.38 9.45 -40.13
N LYS A 33 1.68 9.51 -40.44
CA LYS A 33 2.25 10.52 -41.34
C LYS A 33 1.76 10.38 -42.80
N LEU A 34 1.06 9.30 -43.12
CA LEU A 34 0.48 9.01 -44.43
C LEU A 34 -1.05 9.25 -44.46
N GLY A 35 -1.64 9.78 -43.39
CA GLY A 35 -3.07 10.07 -43.30
C GLY A 35 -3.96 8.86 -43.01
N ASN A 36 -3.39 7.67 -42.80
CA ASN A 36 -4.17 6.50 -42.43
C ASN A 36 -4.62 6.59 -40.97
N SER A 37 -5.81 6.06 -40.70
CA SER A 37 -6.38 6.05 -39.35
C SER A 37 -5.61 5.06 -38.45
N GLU A 38 -4.86 5.58 -37.47
CA GLU A 38 -4.27 4.76 -36.41
C GLU A 38 -5.31 4.40 -35.33
N SER A 39 -4.91 3.52 -34.40
CA SER A 39 -5.69 3.22 -33.21
C SER A 39 -6.06 4.48 -32.42
N ASN A 40 -7.26 4.48 -31.83
CA ASN A 40 -7.71 5.60 -30.99
C ASN A 40 -6.82 5.74 -29.74
N LEU A 41 -6.46 6.97 -29.40
CA LEU A 41 -5.78 7.34 -28.17
C LEU A 41 -6.80 7.73 -27.11
N TYR A 42 -6.69 7.15 -25.91
CA TYR A 42 -7.55 7.46 -24.78
C TYR A 42 -6.75 8.20 -23.70
N ILE A 43 -7.15 9.44 -23.40
CA ILE A 43 -6.48 10.31 -22.42
C ILE A 43 -7.33 10.34 -21.14
N LEU A 44 -6.72 9.99 -20.01
CA LEU A 44 -7.37 10.09 -18.70
C LEU A 44 -7.43 11.54 -18.23
N LYS A 45 -8.63 12.03 -17.90
CA LYS A 45 -8.86 13.32 -17.28
C LYS A 45 -8.95 13.16 -15.76
N GLN A 46 -8.04 13.80 -15.04
CA GLN A 46 -8.14 13.93 -13.59
C GLN A 46 -9.06 15.10 -13.22
N PRO A 47 -9.84 15.00 -12.12
CA PRO A 47 -10.63 16.13 -11.63
C PRO A 47 -9.70 17.25 -11.16
N LYS A 48 -9.86 18.44 -11.72
CA LYS A 48 -9.17 19.65 -11.26
C LYS A 48 -9.64 19.96 -9.84
N ASN A 49 -8.79 19.74 -8.84
CA ASN A 49 -9.03 20.18 -7.46
C ASN A 49 -8.97 21.72 -7.41
N LYS A 50 -10.13 22.38 -7.27
CA LYS A 50 -10.27 23.85 -7.26
C LYS A 50 -10.10 24.44 -5.87
N ASN A 51 -9.03 24.10 -5.15
CA ASN A 51 -8.73 24.84 -3.92
C ASN A 51 -7.23 24.91 -3.63
N ALA A 52 -6.60 25.98 -4.13
CA ALA A 52 -5.38 26.55 -3.57
C ALA A 52 -5.30 28.02 -4.04
N LYS A 53 -5.61 28.93 -3.10
CA LYS A 53 -5.45 30.37 -3.19
C LYS A 53 -3.97 30.70 -2.98
N GLU A 54 -3.32 31.33 -3.95
CA GLU A 54 -2.02 31.97 -3.77
C GLU A 54 -2.09 33.05 -2.69
N PRO A 55 -1.03 33.24 -1.91
CA PRO A 55 -0.61 34.59 -1.58
C PRO A 55 0.88 34.79 -1.90
N SER A 56 1.10 35.75 -2.78
CA SER A 56 2.37 36.38 -3.09
C SER A 56 2.66 37.54 -2.12
N ALA A 57 3.95 37.73 -1.86
CA ALA A 57 4.66 38.96 -1.48
C ALA A 57 4.44 39.60 -0.10
N GLY A 58 5.56 39.69 0.65
CA GLY A 58 6.07 40.99 1.12
C GLY A 58 6.10 41.23 2.64
N GLY A 59 7.32 41.39 3.18
CA GLY A 59 7.57 42.23 4.36
C GLY A 59 8.21 41.54 5.58
N ALA A 60 9.54 41.52 5.63
CA ALA A 60 10.31 41.48 6.88
C ALA A 60 10.79 42.91 7.21
N PRO A 61 11.47 43.18 8.36
CA PRO A 61 11.08 43.13 9.79
C PRO A 61 11.43 44.53 10.40
N PRO A 62 12.00 44.77 11.62
CA PRO A 62 11.98 44.18 12.99
C PRO A 62 11.62 45.34 14.01
N PRO A 63 12.11 45.50 15.29
CA PRO A 63 12.91 44.66 16.18
C PRO A 63 12.53 44.61 17.71
N VAL A 64 12.99 43.53 18.34
CA VAL A 64 13.60 43.36 19.68
C VAL A 64 12.97 43.97 20.95
N ASN A 65 12.81 43.13 21.99
CA ASN A 65 13.67 43.22 23.19
C ASN A 65 13.41 42.10 24.21
N GLY A 66 14.52 41.54 24.72
CA GLY A 66 14.59 40.80 25.98
C GLY A 66 14.68 39.27 25.82
N VAL A 67 15.84 38.66 25.49
CA VAL A 67 16.96 38.32 26.43
C VAL A 67 16.44 37.31 27.48
N HIS A 68 16.89 36.05 27.61
CA HIS A 68 18.12 35.32 27.26
C HIS A 68 17.91 33.81 27.66
N PRO A 69 18.90 32.89 27.64
CA PRO A 69 19.46 32.16 26.51
C PRO A 69 19.58 30.61 26.73
N SER A 70 20.15 29.92 25.73
CA SER A 70 20.99 28.70 25.82
C SER A 70 20.35 27.41 26.36
N SER A 71 20.43 26.24 25.72
CA SER A 71 21.45 25.64 24.84
C SER A 71 20.77 24.46 24.12
N ALA A 72 20.63 24.45 22.78
CA ALA A 72 21.51 23.77 21.80
C ALA A 72 21.89 22.33 22.19
N GLY A 73 21.72 21.26 21.41
CA GLY A 73 21.24 20.93 20.05
C GLY A 73 20.92 19.41 20.10
N ASP A 74 20.29 18.68 19.18
CA ASP A 74 20.16 18.72 17.74
C ASP A 74 18.86 17.96 17.42
N ALA A 75 17.87 18.63 16.84
CA ALA A 75 16.74 17.95 16.21
C ALA A 75 16.55 18.60 14.83
N PRO A 76 16.93 17.95 13.73
CA PRO A 76 16.69 18.52 12.42
C PRO A 76 15.19 18.59 12.20
N ALA A 77 14.74 19.80 11.91
CA ALA A 77 13.36 20.14 11.59
C ALA A 77 12.78 19.16 10.55
N LEU A 78 11.60 18.61 10.86
CA LEU A 78 10.77 17.91 9.89
C LEU A 78 10.35 18.91 8.81
N VAL A 79 11.17 18.97 7.75
CA VAL A 79 10.85 19.66 6.51
C VAL A 79 9.62 18.98 5.90
N ASN A 80 8.54 19.74 5.81
CA ASN A 80 7.38 19.40 4.97
C ASN A 80 7.79 19.52 3.49
N GLY A 81 8.58 18.55 3.02
CA GLY A 81 8.94 18.38 1.63
C GLY A 81 7.86 17.60 0.90
N VAL A 82 6.93 18.33 0.27
CA VAL A 82 6.02 17.77 -0.74
C VAL A 82 6.87 17.34 -1.93
N HIS A 83 7.24 16.07 -1.99
CA HIS A 83 7.79 15.49 -3.21
C HIS A 83 6.63 15.01 -4.10
N PRO A 84 6.43 15.58 -5.29
CA PRO A 84 5.49 15.03 -6.26
C PRO A 84 6.13 13.76 -6.86
N ILE A 85 5.85 12.62 -6.22
CA ILE A 85 6.35 11.33 -6.69
C ILE A 85 5.45 10.86 -7.83
N ASN A 86 6.01 10.82 -9.04
CA ASN A 86 5.43 10.15 -10.20
C ASN A 86 5.11 8.70 -9.83
N THR A 87 3.88 8.43 -9.41
CA THR A 87 3.46 7.11 -8.94
C THR A 87 2.35 6.60 -9.82
N ASN A 88 2.62 5.48 -10.49
CA ASN A 88 1.59 4.64 -11.10
C ASN A 88 0.94 3.74 -10.03
N ILE A 89 0.86 4.21 -8.77
CA ILE A 89 0.10 3.52 -7.73
C ILE A 89 -1.33 4.04 -7.81
N THR A 90 -2.27 3.14 -8.07
CA THR A 90 -3.68 3.55 -8.12
C THR A 90 -4.26 3.57 -6.70
N HIS A 91 -5.29 4.38 -6.50
CA HIS A 91 -6.08 4.33 -5.26
C HIS A 91 -6.59 2.90 -5.00
N THR A 92 -6.91 2.15 -6.06
CA THR A 92 -7.33 0.75 -6.00
C THR A 92 -6.25 -0.16 -5.41
N ASN A 93 -4.97 0.01 -5.75
CA ASN A 93 -3.90 -0.79 -5.17
C ASN A 93 -3.79 -0.58 -3.65
N ILE A 94 -3.85 0.69 -3.21
CA ILE A 94 -3.80 1.03 -1.78
C ILE A 94 -5.03 0.43 -1.06
N GLN A 95 -6.22 0.54 -1.66
CA GLN A 95 -7.44 -0.07 -1.12
C GLN A 95 -7.30 -1.59 -0.98
N ASN A 96 -6.87 -2.29 -2.04
CA ASN A 96 -6.72 -3.74 -2.02
C ASN A 96 -5.78 -4.21 -0.90
N ILE A 97 -4.62 -3.55 -0.73
CA ILE A 97 -3.63 -3.88 0.31
C ILE A 97 -4.24 -3.70 1.70
N VAL A 98 -4.95 -2.60 1.93
CA VAL A 98 -5.54 -2.28 3.24
C VAL A 98 -6.73 -3.19 3.55
N GLU A 99 -7.58 -3.48 2.57
CA GLU A 99 -8.68 -4.45 2.72
C GLU A 99 -8.14 -5.85 2.99
N PHE A 100 -7.03 -6.23 2.37
CA PHE A 100 -6.38 -7.50 2.66
C PHE A 100 -5.82 -7.55 4.09
N LEU A 101 -5.18 -6.49 4.57
CA LEU A 101 -4.75 -6.38 5.97
C LEU A 101 -5.94 -6.50 6.94
N ASN A 102 -7.00 -5.73 6.70
CA ASN A 102 -8.20 -5.69 7.53
C ASN A 102 -8.83 -7.07 7.69
N ARG A 103 -9.00 -7.80 6.57
CA ARG A 103 -9.57 -9.16 6.56
C ARG A 103 -8.71 -10.18 7.30
N ASN A 104 -7.38 -10.06 7.22
CA ASN A 104 -6.50 -11.05 7.85
C ASN A 104 -6.25 -10.76 9.33
N ALA A 105 -6.15 -9.48 9.71
CA ALA A 105 -5.84 -9.06 11.08
C ALA A 105 -7.07 -8.74 11.94
N ASP A 106 -8.30 -8.89 11.41
CA ASP A 106 -9.56 -8.50 12.06
C ASP A 106 -9.55 -7.02 12.49
N THR A 107 -9.13 -6.15 11.57
CA THR A 107 -8.99 -4.70 11.79
C THR A 107 -9.77 -3.88 10.76
N SER A 108 -9.91 -2.57 11.01
CA SER A 108 -10.70 -1.64 10.18
C SER A 108 -9.90 -0.40 9.77
N TYR A 109 -8.66 -0.58 9.31
CA TYR A 109 -7.83 0.51 8.79
C TYR A 109 -8.43 1.13 7.53
N ARG A 110 -8.22 2.45 7.37
CA ARG A 110 -8.75 3.22 6.24
C ARG A 110 -7.67 3.43 5.19
N ALA A 111 -7.94 3.08 3.93
CA ALA A 111 -7.03 3.30 2.81
C ALA A 111 -6.82 4.78 2.43
N LYS A 112 -7.60 5.69 3.01
CA LYS A 112 -7.58 7.13 2.73
C LYS A 112 -6.72 7.94 3.71
N THR A 113 -6.20 7.33 4.77
CA THR A 113 -5.40 8.06 5.76
C THR A 113 -4.00 8.34 5.21
N GLN A 114 -3.50 9.55 5.45
CA GLN A 114 -2.21 9.99 4.95
C GLN A 114 -1.09 9.04 5.39
N ARG A 115 -1.07 8.62 6.66
CA ARG A 115 -0.07 7.68 7.18
C ARG A 115 -0.04 6.37 6.38
N THR A 116 -1.19 5.72 6.20
CA THR A 116 -1.28 4.45 5.46
C THR A 116 -0.86 4.61 4.00
N ILE A 117 -1.29 5.69 3.36
CA ILE A 117 -0.88 6.04 2.00
C ILE A 117 0.64 6.20 1.93
N THR A 118 1.24 6.96 2.86
CA THR A 118 2.69 7.20 2.91
C THR A 118 3.48 5.90 3.01
N TYR A 119 3.14 5.01 3.95
CA TYR A 119 3.89 3.76 4.12
C TYR A 119 3.79 2.85 2.88
N ILE A 120 2.60 2.72 2.29
CA ILE A 120 2.41 1.88 1.10
C ILE A 120 3.12 2.50 -0.10
N THR A 121 3.02 3.81 -0.28
CA THR A 121 3.64 4.52 -1.39
C THR A 121 5.17 4.49 -1.30
N ALA A 122 5.73 4.62 -0.11
CA ALA A 122 7.18 4.49 0.12
C ALA A 122 7.71 3.15 -0.39
N ARG A 123 7.07 2.04 0.01
CA ARG A 123 7.44 0.69 -0.45
C ARG A 123 7.18 0.47 -1.94
N TRP A 124 6.12 1.05 -2.48
CA TRP A 124 5.84 0.97 -3.92
C TRP A 124 6.96 1.60 -4.76
N ASN A 125 7.48 2.74 -4.30
CA ASN A 125 8.58 3.46 -4.95
C ASN A 125 9.91 2.71 -4.85
N GLU A 126 10.11 1.91 -3.80
CA GLU A 126 11.27 1.01 -3.67
C GLU A 126 11.23 -0.18 -4.66
N GLY A 127 10.10 -0.39 -5.35
CA GLY A 127 9.94 -1.43 -6.35
C GLY A 127 9.04 -2.59 -5.94
N PHE A 128 8.56 -2.60 -4.69
CA PHE A 128 7.64 -3.62 -4.21
C PHE A 128 6.26 -3.51 -4.87
N ARG A 129 5.58 -4.65 -4.99
CA ARG A 129 4.27 -4.76 -5.63
C ARG A 129 3.25 -5.35 -4.67
N GLU A 130 1.98 -5.25 -5.05
CA GLU A 130 0.83 -5.67 -4.24
C GLU A 130 0.99 -7.07 -3.63
N GLU A 131 1.55 -8.01 -4.39
CA GLU A 131 1.85 -9.38 -3.94
C GLU A 131 2.84 -9.44 -2.77
N ASP A 132 3.84 -8.55 -2.71
CA ASP A 132 4.80 -8.48 -1.62
C ASP A 132 4.15 -7.99 -0.32
N PHE A 133 3.25 -6.99 -0.43
CA PHE A 133 2.47 -6.53 0.73
C PHE A 133 1.58 -7.64 1.26
N GLN A 134 0.89 -8.37 0.38
CA GLN A 134 0.06 -9.50 0.77
C GLN A 134 0.88 -10.59 1.47
N LYS A 135 2.07 -10.92 0.95
CA LYS A 135 2.99 -11.86 1.61
C LYS A 135 3.36 -11.40 3.02
N VAL A 136 3.82 -10.16 3.20
CA VAL A 136 4.19 -9.64 4.52
C VAL A 136 3.01 -9.68 5.50
N ILE A 137 1.82 -9.28 5.04
CA ILE A 137 0.59 -9.34 5.85
C ILE A 137 0.33 -10.78 6.30
N LEU A 138 0.37 -11.74 5.38
CA LEU A 138 0.12 -13.13 5.70
C LEU A 138 1.16 -13.69 6.69
N ILE A 139 2.45 -13.39 6.49
CA ILE A 139 3.55 -13.90 7.33
C ILE A 139 3.34 -13.42 8.75
N LYS A 140 3.08 -12.11 8.90
CA LYS A 140 2.93 -11.50 10.21
C LYS A 140 1.59 -11.78 10.87
N CYS A 141 0.50 -11.91 10.11
CA CYS A 141 -0.75 -12.36 10.68
C CYS A 141 -0.62 -13.78 11.26
N ARG A 142 0.04 -14.71 10.56
CA ARG A 142 0.26 -16.06 11.10
C ARG A 142 1.06 -16.05 12.41
N GLU A 143 2.09 -15.21 12.49
CA GLU A 143 2.99 -15.13 13.64
C GLU A 143 2.37 -14.35 14.82
N TRP A 144 1.72 -13.23 14.55
CA TRP A 144 1.36 -12.24 15.57
C TRP A 144 -0.12 -12.22 15.91
N LYS A 145 -1.02 -12.62 15.01
CA LYS A 145 -2.48 -12.53 15.24
C LYS A 145 -2.91 -13.29 16.48
N ASN A 146 -2.37 -14.50 16.67
CA ASN A 146 -2.73 -15.37 17.79
C ASN A 146 -1.89 -15.13 19.03
N ASN A 147 -0.95 -14.17 18.98
CA ASN A 147 -0.07 -13.85 20.10
C ASN A 147 -0.51 -12.51 20.73
N LYS A 148 -0.98 -12.56 21.99
CA LYS A 148 -1.58 -11.41 22.69
C LYS A 148 -0.65 -10.20 22.76
N ASP A 149 0.66 -10.43 22.87
CA ASP A 149 1.64 -9.36 22.95
C ASP A 149 1.98 -8.77 21.58
N PHE A 150 1.80 -9.53 20.51
CA PHE A 150 2.23 -9.12 19.17
C PHE A 150 1.09 -8.68 18.25
N ALA A 151 -0.15 -9.10 18.49
CA ALA A 151 -1.31 -8.74 17.68
C ALA A 151 -1.49 -7.21 17.54
N LYS A 152 -1.14 -6.44 18.58
CA LYS A 152 -1.18 -4.98 18.57
C LYS A 152 -0.27 -4.33 17.53
N TYR A 153 0.71 -5.05 16.98
CA TYR A 153 1.66 -4.57 15.97
C TYR A 153 1.24 -4.87 14.53
N LEU A 154 0.06 -5.47 14.30
CA LEU A 154 -0.52 -5.67 12.96
C LEU A 154 -1.10 -4.36 12.40
N ARG A 155 -0.25 -3.34 12.24
CA ARG A 155 -0.61 -2.00 11.74
C ARG A 155 0.15 -1.68 10.45
N PRO A 156 -0.38 -0.81 9.57
CA PRO A 156 0.34 -0.38 8.37
C PRO A 156 1.73 0.21 8.66
N GLU A 157 1.85 1.01 9.73
CA GLU A 157 3.11 1.62 10.15
C GLU A 157 4.18 0.59 10.51
N THR A 158 3.81 -0.48 11.22
CA THR A 158 4.76 -1.50 11.65
C THR A 158 5.06 -2.47 10.52
N LEU A 159 4.05 -2.92 9.78
CA LEU A 159 4.21 -3.90 8.71
C LEU A 159 4.95 -3.33 7.50
N PHE A 160 4.69 -2.07 7.15
CA PHE A 160 5.24 -1.40 5.97
C PHE A 160 6.31 -0.36 6.34
N GLY A 161 6.82 -0.44 7.57
CA GLY A 161 7.97 0.32 8.06
C GLY A 161 9.30 -0.23 7.53
N ASN A 162 10.40 0.26 8.08
CA ASN A 162 11.78 -0.04 7.66
C ASN A 162 12.14 -1.53 7.59
N LYS A 163 11.42 -2.41 8.29
CA LYS A 163 11.65 -3.86 8.31
C LYS A 163 10.86 -4.63 7.25
N PHE A 164 10.20 -3.96 6.31
CA PHE A 164 9.36 -4.60 5.28
C PHE A 164 10.07 -5.72 4.52
N GLU A 165 11.25 -5.45 3.96
CA GLU A 165 12.03 -6.43 3.20
C GLU A 165 12.47 -7.62 4.09
N SER A 166 12.82 -7.34 5.35
CA SER A 166 13.16 -8.40 6.31
C SER A 166 11.97 -9.32 6.58
N TYR A 167 10.76 -8.76 6.70
CA TYR A 167 9.54 -9.56 6.88
C TYR A 167 9.20 -10.36 5.62
N LEU A 168 9.40 -9.78 4.43
CA LEU A 168 9.19 -10.46 3.16
C LEU A 168 10.10 -11.70 3.01
N ASN A 169 11.35 -11.59 3.47
CA ASN A 169 12.36 -12.63 3.37
C ASN A 169 12.42 -13.58 4.58
N GLN A 170 11.46 -13.51 5.50
CA GLN A 170 11.47 -14.33 6.71
C GLN A 170 11.25 -15.81 6.37
N LYS A 171 12.27 -16.63 6.64
CA LYS A 171 12.20 -18.10 6.47
C LYS A 171 11.12 -18.69 7.38
N GLY A 172 10.25 -19.52 6.82
CA GLY A 172 9.16 -20.20 7.55
C GLY A 172 7.80 -19.49 7.53
N GLY A 173 7.70 -18.28 6.97
CA GLY A 173 6.43 -17.56 6.88
C GLY A 173 5.41 -18.22 5.93
N PHE A 174 5.87 -18.67 4.76
CA PHE A 174 5.17 -19.55 3.82
C PHE A 174 6.26 -20.42 3.18
N GLY A 175 6.61 -21.54 3.82
CA GLY A 175 7.43 -22.53 3.14
C GLY A 175 6.68 -23.01 1.91
N ASP A 176 7.21 -22.72 0.73
CA ASP A 176 6.92 -23.45 -0.50
C ASP A 176 6.93 -24.94 -0.15
N GLY A 177 5.74 -25.54 -0.17
CA GLY A 177 5.55 -26.97 0.00
C GLY A 177 6.12 -27.69 -1.21
N LYS A 178 7.45 -27.86 -1.25
CA LYS A 178 8.03 -29.04 -1.89
C LYS A 178 7.93 -30.17 -0.89
N THR A 179 6.92 -31.00 -1.08
CA THR A 179 6.84 -32.36 -0.55
C THR A 179 8.05 -33.14 -1.05
N SER A 180 9.06 -33.30 -0.20
CA SER A 180 9.97 -34.43 -0.31
C SER A 180 9.39 -35.55 0.55
N THR A 181 8.89 -36.58 -0.14
CA THR A 181 8.61 -37.89 0.42
C THR A 181 9.91 -38.47 1.00
N ASP A 182 9.97 -38.61 2.32
CA ASP A 182 10.61 -39.71 3.07
C ASP A 182 10.31 -39.41 4.56
N GLY A 183 9.58 -40.23 5.31
CA GLY A 183 10.05 -41.55 5.74
C GLY A 183 10.38 -41.50 7.23
N ARG A 184 9.38 -41.81 8.08
CA ARG A 184 9.47 -42.33 9.47
C ARG A 184 10.30 -41.52 10.50
N ASP A 185 9.62 -40.97 11.51
CA ASP A 185 9.90 -41.41 12.89
C ASP A 185 8.67 -41.23 13.80
N SER A 186 8.42 -42.29 14.54
CA SER A 186 7.45 -42.50 15.59
C SER A 186 7.71 -41.63 16.81
N GLY A 187 6.67 -40.96 17.31
CA GLY A 187 6.72 -40.22 18.56
C GLY A 187 5.33 -39.95 19.12
N SER A 188 4.66 -41.02 19.55
CA SER A 188 3.46 -40.96 20.40
C SER A 188 3.76 -40.13 21.65
N CYS A 189 3.01 -39.04 21.87
CA CYS A 189 2.90 -38.43 23.18
C CYS A 189 1.42 -38.46 23.57
N ASN A 190 1.18 -39.22 24.64
CA ASN A 190 -0.11 -39.74 25.07
C ASN A 190 -1.12 -38.63 25.42
N GLN A 191 -2.34 -38.79 24.93
CA GLN A 191 -3.55 -38.28 25.58
C GLN A 191 -3.93 -39.24 26.72
N ASP A 192 -4.54 -38.69 27.76
CA ASP A 192 -5.03 -39.32 29.00
C ASP A 192 -4.03 -39.44 30.17
N GLU A 193 -4.06 -38.48 31.11
CA GLU A 193 -4.75 -38.66 32.40
C GLU A 193 -4.69 -37.39 33.29
N GLN A 194 -5.74 -37.17 34.08
CA GLN A 194 -5.78 -36.39 35.34
C GLN A 194 -5.95 -34.86 35.32
N LEU A 195 -7.20 -34.42 35.13
CA LEU A 195 -7.80 -33.38 35.99
C LEU A 195 -9.16 -33.89 36.51
N LYS A 196 -9.09 -34.85 37.44
CA LYS A 196 -10.15 -35.15 38.40
C LYS A 196 -9.68 -34.59 39.75
N ASP A 197 -9.96 -33.31 39.98
CA ASP A 197 -10.15 -32.75 41.33
C ASP A 197 -10.57 -31.27 41.23
N LEU A 198 -11.83 -31.06 40.86
CA LEU A 198 -12.51 -29.83 41.23
C LEU A 198 -13.91 -30.22 41.70
N PHE A 199 -14.08 -30.15 43.03
CA PHE A 199 -15.37 -29.91 43.67
C PHE A 199 -16.10 -28.74 43.00
#